data_AF-A0A969F428-F1
#
_entry.id   AF-A0A969F428-F1
#
_cell.length_a   1.000
_cell.length_b   1.000
_cell.length_c   1.000
_cell.angle_alpha   90.00
_cell.angle_beta   90.00
_cell.angle_gamma   90.00
#
_symmetry.space_group_name_H-M   'P 1'
#
loop_
_entity.id
_entity.type
_entity.pdbx_description
1 polymer ?
#
loop_
_entity_poly.entity_id
_entity_poly.type
_entity_poly.pdbx_seq_one_letter_code
_entity_poly.pdbx_strand_id
1 'polypeptide(L)'
;MVGDAAFADGNYPMAAMVSAVTIFLCLVYLRPKFTPMRWLAVGIALAMMFTLYPIFYTFYIAFTNMGDGHLLSKQQVIERLENERILPEGGSSYSWAVYESAAGEWALWLVAADGTTYLAKPGEEVTAVTAADYVLDEDGFPQQLEGYRRLSKREIVPLINDLGAVDFGVDENTIRVRSLQDAATLVPHYLYDSAQDAIVDQQTGEVYTAVNGTYTSESGETLTLGYMETIGWRNFVRFLGNEALRGPMAGVLLWNFVFAFLSVFLSFVVGLVIALLFEDLRGKRVI
;
A
#
# COMPACT_ATOMS: atom_id res chain seq x y z
N MET A 1 -6.31 19.58 -9.27
CA MET A 1 -6.00 19.36 -7.83
C MET A 1 -6.46 18.00 -7.31
N VAL A 2 -7.75 17.62 -7.34
CA VAL A 2 -8.17 16.25 -6.93
C VAL A 2 -7.83 15.18 -7.98
N GLY A 3 -7.93 15.51 -9.28
CA GLY A 3 -7.57 14.58 -10.35
C GLY A 3 -6.08 14.25 -10.38
N ASP A 4 -5.22 15.27 -10.25
CA ASP A 4 -3.75 15.12 -10.32
C ASP A 4 -3.18 14.29 -9.17
N ALA A 5 -3.74 14.41 -7.96
CA ALA A 5 -3.34 13.59 -6.82
C ALA A 5 -3.70 12.10 -7.03
N ALA A 6 -4.90 11.81 -7.57
CA ALA A 6 -5.32 10.44 -7.83
C ALA A 6 -4.54 9.76 -8.98
N PHE A 7 -4.08 10.52 -9.96
CA PHE A 7 -3.16 10.03 -11.00
C PHE A 7 -1.75 9.77 -10.47
N ALA A 8 -1.26 10.62 -9.56
CA ALA A 8 0.05 10.45 -8.92
C ALA A 8 0.11 9.21 -8.02
N ASP A 9 -1.00 8.88 -7.34
CA ASP A 9 -1.10 7.72 -6.45
C ASP A 9 -1.41 6.39 -7.18
N GLY A 10 -1.44 6.39 -8.53
CA GLY A 10 -1.74 5.19 -9.33
C GLY A 10 -3.20 4.73 -9.28
N ASN A 11 -4.13 5.54 -8.74
CA ASN A 11 -5.54 5.20 -8.61
C ASN A 11 -6.39 5.69 -9.81
N TYR A 12 -6.11 5.11 -10.97
CA TYR A 12 -6.74 5.44 -12.25
C TYR A 12 -8.29 5.35 -12.26
N PRO A 13 -8.95 4.35 -11.63
CA PRO A 13 -10.40 4.25 -11.66
C PRO A 13 -11.11 5.42 -11.01
N MET A 14 -10.60 5.89 -9.86
CA MET A 14 -11.18 7.03 -9.14
C MET A 14 -10.98 8.33 -9.92
N ALA A 15 -9.78 8.55 -10.46
CA ALA A 15 -9.47 9.73 -11.26
C ALA A 15 -10.36 9.83 -12.52
N ALA A 16 -10.57 8.70 -13.21
CA ALA A 16 -11.45 8.62 -14.37
C ALA A 16 -12.90 8.99 -14.02
N MET A 17 -13.42 8.50 -12.89
CA MET A 17 -14.78 8.82 -12.45
C MET A 17 -14.96 10.30 -12.08
N VAL A 18 -14.05 10.87 -11.29
CA VAL A 18 -14.10 12.30 -10.93
C VAL A 18 -14.06 13.18 -12.18
N SER A 19 -13.22 12.81 -13.14
CA SER A 19 -13.15 13.48 -14.44
C SER A 19 -14.45 13.36 -15.22
N ALA A 20 -15.05 12.17 -15.28
CA ALA A 20 -16.34 11.94 -15.94
C ALA A 20 -17.47 12.77 -15.32
N VAL A 21 -17.56 12.83 -13.99
CA VAL A 21 -18.55 13.67 -13.28
C VAL A 21 -18.32 15.15 -13.56
N THR A 22 -17.07 15.60 -13.57
CA THR A 22 -16.71 17.00 -13.87
C THR A 22 -17.12 17.36 -15.31
N ILE A 23 -16.77 16.51 -16.29
CA ILE A 23 -17.14 16.70 -17.69
C ILE A 23 -18.67 16.73 -17.84
N PHE A 24 -19.38 15.81 -17.19
CA PHE A 24 -20.84 15.78 -17.18
C PHE A 24 -21.44 17.11 -16.69
N LEU A 25 -20.99 17.62 -15.54
CA LEU A 25 -21.46 18.89 -14.98
C LEU A 25 -21.15 20.05 -15.92
N CYS A 26 -19.92 20.13 -16.44
CA CYS A 26 -19.55 21.15 -17.43
C CYS A 26 -20.47 21.10 -18.65
N LEU A 27 -20.73 19.92 -19.23
CA LEU A 27 -21.59 19.78 -20.39
C LEU A 27 -23.03 20.23 -20.11
N VAL A 28 -23.60 19.86 -18.95
CA VAL A 28 -24.98 20.20 -18.56
C VAL A 28 -25.14 21.70 -18.31
N TYR A 29 -24.14 22.36 -17.72
CA TYR A 29 -24.21 23.78 -17.39
C TYR A 29 -23.79 24.69 -18.55
N LEU A 30 -22.80 24.33 -19.37
CA LEU A 30 -22.37 25.17 -20.50
C LEU A 30 -23.33 25.09 -21.71
N ARG A 31 -24.01 23.96 -21.95
CA ARG A 31 -24.87 23.83 -23.14
C ARG A 31 -26.32 24.22 -22.83
N PRO A 32 -26.93 25.15 -23.59
CA PRO A 32 -28.31 25.59 -23.36
C PRO A 32 -29.36 24.49 -23.63
N LYS A 33 -29.04 23.49 -24.46
CA LYS A 33 -29.94 22.35 -24.75
C LYS A 33 -30.18 21.43 -23.53
N PHE A 34 -29.27 21.39 -22.55
CA PHE A 34 -29.39 20.53 -21.36
C PHE A 34 -30.08 21.22 -20.17
N THR A 35 -30.83 22.31 -20.41
CA THR A 35 -31.55 23.04 -19.35
C THR A 35 -32.42 22.13 -18.45
N PRO A 36 -33.16 21.12 -18.96
CA PRO A 36 -33.91 20.20 -18.11
C PRO A 36 -33.02 19.35 -17.18
N MET A 37 -31.83 18.94 -17.63
CA MET A 37 -30.91 18.11 -16.83
C MET A 37 -30.29 18.87 -15.66
N ARG A 38 -30.24 20.22 -15.70
CA ARG A 38 -29.68 21.02 -14.60
C ARG A 38 -30.39 20.77 -13.26
N TRP A 39 -31.71 20.53 -13.30
CA TRP A 39 -32.51 20.21 -12.13
C TRP A 39 -32.15 18.85 -11.49
N LEU A 40 -31.65 17.91 -12.29
CA LEU A 40 -31.24 16.57 -11.86
C LEU A 40 -29.72 16.43 -11.75
N ALA A 41 -28.95 17.42 -12.19
CA ALA A 41 -27.50 17.30 -12.38
C ALA A 41 -26.79 16.91 -11.09
N VAL A 42 -27.19 17.48 -9.97
CA VAL A 42 -26.63 17.16 -8.64
C VAL A 42 -26.97 15.71 -8.27
N GLY A 43 -28.22 15.28 -8.45
CA GLY A 43 -28.65 13.91 -8.16
C GLY A 43 -27.94 12.87 -9.04
N ILE A 44 -27.78 13.16 -10.33
CA ILE A 44 -27.08 12.29 -11.28
C ILE A 44 -25.57 12.25 -10.96
N ALA A 45 -24.96 13.38 -10.61
CA ALA A 45 -23.56 13.42 -10.18
C ALA A 45 -23.32 12.56 -8.93
N LEU A 46 -24.20 12.67 -7.94
CA LEU A 46 -24.14 11.82 -6.74
C LEU A 46 -24.37 10.34 -7.08
N ALA A 47 -25.35 10.03 -7.93
CA ALA A 47 -25.60 8.65 -8.37
C ALA A 47 -24.40 8.07 -9.14
N MET A 48 -23.74 8.86 -9.97
CA MET A 48 -22.52 8.44 -10.66
C MET A 48 -21.39 8.11 -9.68
N MET A 49 -21.17 8.98 -8.68
CA MET A 49 -20.09 8.80 -7.72
C MET A 49 -20.35 7.68 -6.70
N PHE A 50 -21.58 7.55 -6.19
CA PHE A 50 -21.88 6.64 -5.08
C PHE A 50 -22.57 5.35 -5.49
N THR A 51 -23.15 5.27 -6.69
CA THR A 51 -23.83 4.06 -7.17
C THR A 51 -23.10 3.48 -8.38
N LEU A 52 -22.87 4.30 -9.39
CA LEU A 52 -22.30 3.83 -10.65
C LEU A 52 -20.81 3.46 -10.52
N TYR A 53 -20.05 4.25 -9.76
CA TYR A 53 -18.63 3.96 -9.50
C TYR A 53 -18.40 2.64 -8.78
N PRO A 54 -19.03 2.33 -7.62
CA PRO A 54 -18.87 1.02 -6.99
C PRO A 54 -19.26 -0.14 -7.90
N ILE A 55 -20.31 0.01 -8.72
CA ILE A 55 -20.72 -1.02 -9.69
C ILE A 55 -19.63 -1.26 -10.72
N PHE A 56 -19.12 -0.21 -11.37
CA PHE A 56 -18.05 -0.33 -12.36
C PHE A 56 -16.74 -0.84 -11.75
N TYR A 57 -16.40 -0.39 -10.55
CA TYR A 57 -15.21 -0.83 -9.85
C TYR A 57 -15.29 -2.31 -9.49
N THR A 58 -16.46 -2.79 -9.02
CA THR A 58 -16.71 -4.21 -8.77
C THR A 58 -16.59 -5.03 -10.06
N PHE A 59 -17.16 -4.51 -11.16
CA PHE A 59 -17.05 -5.14 -12.47
C PHE A 59 -15.59 -5.22 -12.92
N TYR A 60 -14.82 -4.14 -12.80
CA TYR A 60 -13.39 -4.10 -13.11
C TYR A 60 -12.62 -5.14 -12.28
N ILE A 61 -12.82 -5.17 -10.96
CA ILE A 61 -12.17 -6.14 -10.06
C ILE A 61 -12.44 -7.58 -10.50
N ALA A 62 -13.63 -7.89 -11.03
CA ALA A 62 -13.96 -9.23 -11.49
C ALA A 62 -13.05 -9.75 -12.62
N PHE A 63 -12.36 -8.87 -13.36
CA PHE A 63 -11.37 -9.22 -14.39
C PHE A 63 -9.91 -9.17 -13.90
N THR A 64 -9.70 -8.90 -12.62
CA THR A 64 -8.37 -8.83 -11.99
C THR A 64 -8.12 -10.03 -11.09
N ASN A 65 -6.87 -10.25 -10.71
CA ASN A 65 -6.47 -11.23 -9.69
C ASN A 65 -6.59 -10.72 -8.24
N MET A 66 -7.29 -9.59 -8.00
CA MET A 66 -7.41 -9.00 -6.67
C MET A 66 -7.91 -10.04 -5.64
N GLY A 67 -7.10 -10.30 -4.63
CA GLY A 67 -7.34 -11.35 -3.66
C GLY A 67 -6.16 -11.53 -2.71
N ASP A 68 -6.02 -12.74 -2.17
CA ASP A 68 -4.96 -13.06 -1.22
C ASP A 68 -3.57 -12.84 -1.86
N GLY A 69 -2.74 -12.02 -1.22
CA GLY A 69 -1.42 -11.61 -1.72
C GLY A 69 -1.39 -10.61 -2.89
N HIS A 70 -2.53 -10.16 -3.43
CA HIS A 70 -2.60 -9.34 -4.66
C HIS A 70 -3.47 -8.08 -4.49
N LEU A 71 -3.19 -7.30 -3.43
CA LEU A 71 -3.97 -6.12 -3.07
C LEU A 71 -3.35 -4.80 -3.52
N LEU A 72 -2.03 -4.78 -3.68
CA LEU A 72 -1.27 -3.59 -3.98
C LEU A 72 -1.13 -3.40 -5.50
N SER A 73 -0.96 -2.15 -5.92
CA SER A 73 -0.52 -1.86 -7.29
C SER A 73 0.92 -2.34 -7.49
N LYS A 74 1.31 -2.55 -8.74
CA LYS A 74 2.68 -2.97 -9.08
C LYS A 74 3.74 -2.00 -8.55
N GLN A 75 3.48 -0.69 -8.69
CA GLN A 75 4.38 0.34 -8.18
C GLN A 75 4.53 0.26 -6.66
N GLN A 76 3.43 0.09 -5.92
CA GLN A 76 3.48 -0.08 -4.46
C GLN A 76 4.22 -1.35 -4.02
N VAL A 77 4.13 -2.44 -4.81
CA VAL A 77 4.91 -3.66 -4.55
C VAL A 77 6.38 -3.40 -4.79
N ILE A 78 6.75 -2.77 -5.92
CA ILE A 78 8.14 -2.41 -6.22
C ILE A 78 8.71 -1.52 -5.11
N GLU A 79 8.03 -0.43 -4.76
CA GLU A 79 8.47 0.47 -3.68
C GLU A 79 8.62 -0.28 -2.35
N ARG A 80 7.75 -1.25 -2.05
CA ARG A 80 7.83 -2.03 -0.82
C ARG A 80 8.99 -3.02 -0.81
N LEU A 81 9.26 -3.68 -1.94
CA LEU A 81 10.39 -4.59 -2.11
C LEU A 81 11.71 -3.81 -2.11
N GLU A 82 11.77 -2.67 -2.80
CA GLU A 82 12.94 -1.79 -2.83
C GLU A 82 13.22 -1.10 -1.49
N ASN A 83 12.25 -1.03 -0.58
CA ASN A 83 12.48 -0.57 0.79
C ASN A 83 12.90 -1.69 1.74
N GLU A 84 12.85 -2.94 1.30
CA GLU A 84 13.36 -4.07 2.07
C GLU A 84 14.89 -4.01 2.08
N ARG A 85 15.46 -4.21 3.27
CA ARG A 85 16.88 -4.04 3.54
C ARG A 85 17.37 -5.26 4.30
N ILE A 86 18.53 -5.77 3.91
CA ILE A 86 19.16 -6.92 4.55
C ILE A 86 20.59 -6.59 4.96
N LEU A 87 21.09 -7.39 5.90
CA LEU A 87 22.51 -7.43 6.21
C LEU A 87 23.18 -8.32 5.14
N PRO A 88 24.09 -7.79 4.30
CA PRO A 88 24.78 -8.59 3.30
C PRO A 88 25.64 -9.69 3.95
N GLU A 89 25.99 -10.73 3.20
CA GLU A 89 26.92 -11.76 3.70
C GLU A 89 28.32 -11.14 3.91
N GLY A 90 28.74 -11.03 5.18
CA GLY A 90 29.94 -10.29 5.59
C GLY A 90 29.67 -8.86 6.06
N GLY A 91 28.41 -8.42 6.07
CA GLY A 91 27.98 -7.16 6.65
C GLY A 91 28.31 -7.09 8.14
N SER A 92 28.94 -5.99 8.53
CA SER A 92 29.36 -5.77 9.91
C SER A 92 28.23 -5.12 10.71
N SER A 93 28.01 -5.63 11.93
CA SER A 93 27.20 -4.97 12.95
C SER A 93 28.13 -4.16 13.84
N TYR A 94 27.70 -2.96 14.17
CA TYR A 94 28.44 -1.99 14.95
C TYR A 94 27.64 -1.62 16.21
N SER A 95 28.35 -1.52 17.34
CA SER A 95 27.84 -0.79 18.49
C SER A 95 27.93 0.71 18.20
N TRP A 96 26.93 1.49 18.60
CA TRP A 96 26.87 2.89 18.18
C TRP A 96 26.53 3.86 19.30
N ALA A 97 27.00 5.10 19.12
CA ALA A 97 26.59 6.26 19.89
C ALA A 97 26.30 7.42 18.94
N VAL A 98 25.17 8.10 19.15
CA VAL A 98 24.80 9.28 18.37
C VAL A 98 25.19 10.57 19.09
N TYR A 99 25.66 11.51 18.29
CA TYR A 99 26.05 12.85 18.68
C TYR A 99 25.25 13.85 17.86
N GLU A 100 24.78 14.91 18.49
CA GLU A 100 23.97 15.97 17.89
C GLU A 100 24.76 17.28 17.89
N SER A 101 24.86 17.93 16.73
CA SER A 101 25.46 19.25 16.56
C SER A 101 24.52 20.35 17.06
N ALA A 102 25.05 21.53 17.40
CA ALA A 102 24.25 22.71 17.70
C ALA A 102 23.31 23.13 16.55
N ALA A 103 23.59 22.68 15.31
CA ALA A 103 22.75 22.86 14.13
C ALA A 103 21.64 21.80 13.96
N GLY A 104 21.58 20.78 14.82
CA GLY A 104 20.62 19.67 14.74
C GLY A 104 21.06 18.54 13.80
N GLU A 105 22.30 18.53 13.33
CA GLU A 105 22.86 17.44 12.52
C GLU A 105 23.30 16.27 13.40
N TRP A 106 23.06 15.04 12.95
CA TRP A 106 23.43 13.83 13.66
C TRP A 106 24.72 13.23 13.12
N ALA A 107 25.59 12.78 14.02
CA ALA A 107 26.77 11.99 13.70
C ALA A 107 26.73 10.68 14.50
N LEU A 108 27.03 9.57 13.84
CA LEU A 108 27.14 8.25 14.46
C LEU A 108 28.61 7.89 14.65
N TRP A 109 28.96 7.60 15.89
CA TRP A 109 30.19 6.87 16.20
C TRP A 109 29.88 5.38 16.24
N LEU A 110 30.64 4.59 15.51
CA LEU A 110 30.43 3.17 15.31
C LEU A 110 31.66 2.41 15.79
N VAL A 111 31.44 1.32 16.52
CA VAL A 111 32.49 0.43 17.04
C VAL A 111 32.22 -0.97 16.50
N ALA A 112 33.11 -1.48 15.67
CA ALA A 112 33.04 -2.84 15.14
C ALA A 112 33.48 -3.88 16.17
N ALA A 113 33.12 -5.14 15.94
CA ALA A 113 33.47 -6.25 16.83
C ALA A 113 34.99 -6.52 16.93
N ASP A 114 35.77 -6.06 15.96
CA ASP A 114 37.24 -6.12 15.95
C ASP A 114 37.90 -4.95 16.72
N GLY A 115 37.10 -4.04 17.27
CA GLY A 115 37.54 -2.84 17.99
C GLY A 115 37.88 -1.65 17.10
N THR A 116 37.67 -1.75 15.78
CA THR A 116 37.84 -0.60 14.88
C THR A 116 36.70 0.40 15.04
N THR A 117 37.03 1.68 15.05
CA THR A 117 36.07 2.77 15.23
C THR A 117 35.87 3.56 13.95
N TYR A 118 34.61 3.87 13.63
CA TYR A 118 34.23 4.64 12.45
C TYR A 118 33.35 5.82 12.86
N LEU A 119 33.46 6.90 12.10
CA LEU A 119 32.56 8.05 12.18
C LEU A 119 31.74 8.11 10.90
N ALA A 120 30.42 8.01 11.04
CA ALA A 120 29.46 8.09 9.95
C ALA A 120 28.58 9.32 10.12
N LYS A 121 28.50 10.17 9.09
CA LYS A 121 27.57 11.29 9.03
C LYS A 121 26.61 11.09 7.84
N PRO A 122 25.41 11.67 7.89
CA PRO A 122 24.51 11.67 6.74
C PRO A 122 25.18 12.36 5.54
N GLY A 123 25.32 11.64 4.42
CA GLY A 123 25.87 12.19 3.17
C GLY A 123 27.38 12.40 3.10
N GLU A 124 28.16 11.94 4.10
CA GLU A 124 29.63 11.88 4.04
C GLU A 124 30.10 10.43 4.06
N GLU A 125 31.22 10.12 3.39
CA GLU A 125 31.81 8.78 3.43
C GLU A 125 32.15 8.39 4.87
N VAL A 126 31.94 7.11 5.21
CA VAL A 126 32.24 6.59 6.54
C VAL A 126 33.76 6.55 6.71
N THR A 127 34.29 7.40 7.59
CA THR A 127 35.73 7.49 7.84
C THR A 127 36.14 6.61 9.02
N ALA A 128 37.19 5.80 8.84
CA ALA A 128 37.84 5.13 9.95
C ALA A 128 38.55 6.16 10.83
N VAL A 129 38.25 6.16 12.12
CA VAL A 129 38.84 7.09 13.09
C VAL A 129 39.71 6.29 14.05
N THR A 130 40.89 6.82 14.38
CA THR A 130 41.75 6.16 15.37
C THR A 130 41.27 6.52 16.77
N ALA A 131 40.78 5.52 17.51
CA ALA A 131 40.33 5.64 18.90
C ALA A 131 41.34 6.34 19.84
N ALA A 132 42.64 6.32 19.52
CA ALA A 132 43.70 6.93 20.32
C ALA A 132 43.67 8.48 20.36
N ASP A 133 42.99 9.11 19.41
CA ASP A 133 42.89 10.58 19.33
C ASP A 133 41.78 11.14 20.23
N TYR A 134 40.96 10.27 20.86
CA TYR A 134 39.79 10.66 21.64
C TYR A 134 39.81 10.09 23.05
N VAL A 135 39.27 10.85 24.01
CA VAL A 135 39.03 10.36 25.37
C VAL A 135 37.75 9.52 25.37
N LEU A 136 37.93 8.20 25.33
CA LEU A 136 36.84 7.22 25.36
C LEU A 136 36.30 7.02 26.79
N ASP A 137 35.02 6.67 26.90
CA ASP A 137 34.37 6.22 28.14
C ASP A 137 34.56 4.71 28.37
N GLU A 138 34.01 4.18 29.47
CA GLU A 138 34.03 2.74 29.79
C GLU A 138 33.35 1.86 28.74
N ASP A 139 32.49 2.45 27.90
CA ASP A 139 31.75 1.79 26.82
C ASP A 139 32.47 1.90 25.46
N GLY A 140 33.65 2.53 25.39
CA GLY A 140 34.46 2.68 24.16
C GLY A 140 34.03 3.82 23.23
N PHE A 141 33.25 4.78 23.73
CA PHE A 141 32.74 5.92 22.97
C PHE A 141 33.38 7.24 23.41
N PRO A 142 33.67 8.18 22.47
CA PRO A 142 34.25 9.46 22.83
C PRO A 142 33.32 10.30 23.71
N GLN A 143 33.82 10.82 24.83
CA GLN A 143 33.02 11.66 25.74
C GLN A 143 32.65 13.01 25.12
N GLN A 144 33.51 13.52 24.25
CA GLN A 144 33.29 14.74 23.46
C GLN A 144 33.75 14.52 22.03
N LEU A 145 32.94 14.99 21.09
CA LEU A 145 33.27 15.09 19.67
C LEU A 145 33.24 16.59 19.33
N GLU A 146 34.20 17.10 18.55
CA GLU A 146 34.30 18.54 18.28
C GLU A 146 33.00 19.11 17.68
N GLY A 147 32.28 19.94 18.44
CA GLY A 147 31.03 20.56 18.01
C GLY A 147 29.75 19.74 18.20
N TYR A 148 29.84 18.51 18.74
CA TYR A 148 28.67 17.65 18.95
C TYR A 148 28.50 17.21 20.41
N ARG A 149 27.24 17.16 20.86
CA ARG A 149 26.84 16.65 22.17
C ARG A 149 26.35 15.21 22.05
N ARG A 150 26.88 14.30 22.87
CA ARG A 150 26.36 12.93 22.94
C ARG A 150 24.94 12.90 23.49
N LEU A 151 24.05 12.16 22.83
CA LEU A 151 22.70 11.93 23.34
C LEU A 151 22.69 10.77 24.33
N SER A 152 21.93 10.93 25.41
CA SER A 152 21.70 9.86 26.38
C SER A 152 20.63 8.88 25.89
N LYS A 153 20.62 7.66 26.43
CA LYS A 153 19.61 6.63 26.07
C LYS A 153 18.15 7.14 26.22
N ARG A 154 17.87 8.02 27.19
CA ARG A 154 16.52 8.60 27.39
C ARG A 154 16.10 9.55 26.26
N GLU A 155 17.07 10.22 25.64
CA GLU A 155 16.85 11.13 24.51
C GLU A 155 16.77 10.36 23.19
N ILE A 156 17.46 9.22 23.08
CA ILE A 156 17.46 8.36 21.89
C ILE A 156 16.15 7.58 21.73
N VAL A 157 15.56 7.09 22.83
CA VAL A 157 14.31 6.28 22.78
C VAL A 157 13.19 6.91 21.94
N PRO A 158 12.85 8.21 22.08
CA PRO A 158 11.84 8.83 21.22
C PRO A 158 12.30 9.05 19.78
N LEU A 159 13.60 9.14 19.53
CA LEU A 159 14.20 9.42 18.21
C LEU A 159 14.61 8.16 17.44
N ILE A 160 14.44 6.96 18.02
CA ILE A 160 15.00 5.72 17.46
C ILE A 160 14.43 5.39 16.07
N ASN A 161 13.15 5.68 15.83
CA ASN A 161 12.52 5.46 14.53
C ASN A 161 13.04 6.44 13.49
N ASP A 162 13.26 7.70 13.88
CA ASP A 162 13.79 8.74 12.99
C ASP A 162 15.26 8.43 12.65
N LEU A 163 16.06 8.03 13.65
CA LEU A 163 17.45 7.58 13.45
C LEU A 163 17.53 6.32 12.59
N GLY A 164 16.57 5.40 12.72
CA GLY A 164 16.45 4.21 11.89
C GLY A 164 15.97 4.48 10.46
N ALA A 165 15.49 5.69 10.16
CA ALA A 165 15.12 6.11 8.81
C ALA A 165 16.25 6.87 8.09
N VAL A 166 17.27 7.32 8.83
CA VAL A 166 18.42 8.03 8.26
C VAL A 166 19.48 7.05 7.78
N ASP A 167 19.98 7.32 6.58
CA ASP A 167 21.12 6.63 6.00
C ASP A 167 22.40 7.41 6.31
N PHE A 168 23.30 6.76 7.07
CA PHE A 168 24.61 7.32 7.41
C PHE A 168 25.67 6.71 6.51
N GLY A 169 26.44 7.54 5.81
CA GLY A 169 27.35 7.10 4.74
C GLY A 169 26.96 7.61 3.36
N VAL A 170 27.66 7.10 2.34
CA VAL A 170 27.46 7.41 0.91
C VAL A 170 27.31 6.07 0.16
N ASP A 171 26.48 6.08 -0.88
CA ASP A 171 26.22 4.97 -1.81
C ASP A 171 25.58 3.71 -1.19
N GLU A 172 25.90 2.52 -1.73
CA GLU A 172 25.22 1.25 -1.44
C GLU A 172 25.55 0.70 -0.04
N ASN A 173 26.59 1.20 0.63
CA ASN A 173 27.04 0.77 1.95
C ASN A 173 26.57 1.70 3.07
N THR A 174 25.30 2.05 3.08
CA THR A 174 24.71 2.88 4.15
C THR A 174 24.60 2.12 5.46
N ILE A 175 24.93 2.80 6.55
CA ILE A 175 24.79 2.29 7.92
C ILE A 175 23.52 2.86 8.50
N ARG A 176 22.68 1.98 9.04
CA ARG A 176 21.39 2.34 9.62
C ARG A 176 21.25 1.74 11.01
N VAL A 177 20.62 2.50 11.89
CA VAL A 177 20.33 2.09 13.26
C VAL A 177 19.19 1.07 13.27
N ARG A 178 19.44 -0.14 13.77
CA ARG A 178 18.42 -1.20 13.91
C ARG A 178 17.80 -1.23 15.30
N SER A 179 18.60 -0.96 16.32
CA SER A 179 18.22 -1.01 17.72
C SER A 179 18.98 0.04 18.52
N LEU A 180 18.64 0.21 19.80
CA LEU A 180 19.36 1.10 20.73
C LEU A 180 20.85 0.77 20.91
N GLN A 181 21.31 -0.39 20.45
CA GLN A 181 22.67 -0.88 20.64
C GLN A 181 23.32 -1.31 19.32
N ASP A 182 22.54 -1.62 18.29
CA ASP A 182 23.06 -2.15 17.03
C ASP A 182 22.74 -1.23 15.86
N ALA A 183 23.78 -0.87 15.13
CA ALA A 183 23.73 -0.32 13.79
C ALA A 183 24.38 -1.33 12.84
N ALA A 184 23.95 -1.36 11.59
CA ALA A 184 24.57 -2.26 10.62
C ALA A 184 24.59 -1.65 9.23
N THR A 185 25.55 -2.07 8.42
CA THR A 185 25.57 -1.79 6.99
C THR A 185 24.42 -2.57 6.35
N LEU A 186 23.44 -1.85 5.82
CA LEU A 186 22.28 -2.44 5.16
C LEU A 186 22.31 -2.11 3.68
N VAL A 187 22.13 -3.14 2.86
CA VAL A 187 21.95 -2.99 1.42
C VAL A 187 20.48 -3.25 1.05
N PRO A 188 19.97 -2.69 -0.05
CA PRO A 188 18.69 -3.10 -0.61
C PRO A 188 18.65 -4.62 -0.82
N HIS A 189 17.59 -5.27 -0.34
CA HIS A 189 17.40 -6.71 -0.57
C HIS A 189 17.04 -6.98 -2.03
N TYR A 190 16.18 -6.13 -2.57
CA TYR A 190 15.65 -6.25 -3.91
C TYR A 190 15.93 -4.97 -4.70
N LEU A 191 16.35 -5.10 -5.95
CA LEU A 191 16.44 -4.01 -6.91
C LEU A 191 15.53 -4.28 -8.10
N TYR A 192 14.77 -3.26 -8.52
CA TYR A 192 13.92 -3.36 -9.70
C TYR A 192 14.67 -2.95 -10.96
N ASP A 193 14.71 -3.86 -11.94
CA ASP A 193 15.17 -3.57 -13.29
C ASP A 193 13.97 -3.20 -14.19
N SER A 194 13.86 -1.91 -14.50
CA SER A 194 12.81 -1.38 -15.38
C SER A 194 12.91 -1.83 -16.85
N ALA A 195 14.09 -2.25 -17.32
CA ALA A 195 14.28 -2.68 -18.71
C ALA A 195 13.77 -4.11 -18.94
N GLN A 196 13.92 -4.97 -17.94
CA GLN A 196 13.46 -6.37 -17.98
C GLN A 196 12.16 -6.61 -17.23
N ASP A 197 11.66 -5.59 -16.52
CA ASP A 197 10.49 -5.69 -15.66
C ASP A 197 10.62 -6.84 -14.63
N ALA A 198 11.78 -6.85 -13.97
CA ALA A 198 12.20 -7.92 -13.08
C ALA A 198 12.73 -7.37 -11.75
N ILE A 199 12.64 -8.18 -10.70
CA ILE A 199 13.21 -7.91 -9.39
C ILE A 199 14.44 -8.79 -9.22
N VAL A 200 15.58 -8.19 -8.89
CA VAL A 200 16.84 -8.89 -8.65
C VAL A 200 17.09 -8.94 -7.15
N ASP A 201 17.24 -10.14 -6.62
CA ASP A 201 17.68 -10.38 -5.25
C ASP A 201 19.19 -10.11 -5.13
N GLN A 202 19.56 -9.18 -4.25
CA GLN A 202 20.95 -8.78 -4.03
C GLN A 202 21.75 -9.78 -3.17
N GLN A 203 21.08 -10.68 -2.45
CA GLN A 203 21.71 -11.71 -1.65
C GLN A 203 22.06 -12.95 -2.49
N THR A 204 21.10 -13.41 -3.30
CA THR A 204 21.24 -14.65 -4.07
C THR A 204 21.63 -14.41 -5.53
N GLY A 205 21.41 -13.21 -6.05
CA GLY A 205 21.54 -12.87 -7.47
C GLY A 205 20.39 -13.42 -8.33
N GLU A 206 19.35 -13.99 -7.73
CA GLU A 206 18.21 -14.55 -8.46
C GLU A 206 17.33 -13.46 -9.06
N VAL A 207 16.85 -13.70 -10.29
CA VAL A 207 16.02 -12.76 -11.03
C VAL A 207 14.58 -13.27 -11.04
N TYR A 208 13.67 -12.43 -10.55
CA TYR A 208 12.24 -12.69 -10.49
C TYR A 208 11.50 -11.87 -11.53
N THR A 209 10.83 -12.54 -12.46
CA THR A 209 10.08 -11.90 -13.55
C THR A 209 8.60 -11.76 -13.22
N ALA A 210 7.97 -10.72 -13.74
CA ALA A 210 6.54 -10.48 -13.58
C ALA A 210 5.69 -11.52 -14.34
N VAL A 211 4.97 -12.38 -13.61
CA VAL A 211 4.09 -13.42 -14.16
C VAL A 211 2.74 -13.44 -13.42
N ASN A 212 1.65 -13.10 -14.11
CA ASN A 212 0.26 -13.17 -13.59
C ASN A 212 0.03 -12.43 -12.25
N GLY A 213 0.71 -11.30 -12.04
CA GLY A 213 0.62 -10.51 -10.83
C GLY A 213 1.53 -10.98 -9.69
N THR A 214 2.43 -11.94 -9.93
CA THR A 214 3.44 -12.35 -8.96
C THR A 214 4.82 -12.26 -9.60
N TYR A 215 5.85 -12.00 -8.80
CA TYR A 215 7.24 -12.09 -9.26
C TYR A 215 7.73 -13.53 -9.08
N THR A 216 8.11 -14.19 -10.17
CA THR A 216 8.48 -15.61 -10.21
C THR A 216 9.85 -15.79 -10.86
N SER A 217 10.73 -16.54 -10.22
CA SER A 217 12.05 -16.85 -10.76
C SER A 217 12.00 -18.00 -11.77
N GLU A 218 13.12 -18.23 -12.48
CA GLU A 218 13.24 -19.35 -13.42
C GLU A 218 13.10 -20.72 -12.74
N SER A 219 13.45 -20.81 -11.45
CA SER A 219 13.32 -22.03 -10.65
C SER A 219 11.87 -22.33 -10.23
N GLY A 220 10.97 -21.36 -10.41
CA GLY A 220 9.55 -21.44 -10.02
C GLY A 220 9.25 -20.91 -8.61
N GLU A 221 10.24 -20.32 -7.94
CA GLU A 221 10.04 -19.65 -6.65
C GLU A 221 9.30 -18.32 -6.84
N THR A 222 8.36 -18.02 -5.94
CA THR A 222 7.51 -16.83 -6.03
C THR A 222 7.73 -15.91 -4.84
N LEU A 223 7.87 -14.61 -5.10
CA LEU A 223 7.88 -13.61 -4.03
C LEU A 223 6.51 -13.55 -3.33
N THR A 224 6.55 -13.35 -2.01
CA THR A 224 5.34 -13.31 -1.16
C THR A 224 4.41 -12.14 -1.53
N LEU A 225 4.97 -11.02 -1.98
CA LEU A 225 4.21 -9.84 -2.39
C LEU A 225 3.84 -9.93 -3.88
N GLY A 226 2.55 -10.13 -4.15
CA GLY A 226 1.95 -10.00 -5.47
C GLY A 226 1.33 -8.62 -5.70
N TYR A 227 1.13 -8.28 -6.97
CA TYR A 227 0.47 -7.07 -7.42
C TYR A 227 -0.82 -7.38 -8.21
N MET A 228 -1.73 -6.41 -8.18
CA MET A 228 -2.96 -6.49 -8.94
C MET A 228 -2.68 -6.39 -10.44
N GLU A 229 -3.13 -7.39 -11.19
CA GLU A 229 -3.04 -7.47 -12.65
C GLU A 229 -4.39 -7.86 -13.26
N THR A 230 -4.62 -7.40 -14.49
CA THR A 230 -5.79 -7.81 -15.27
C THR A 230 -5.58 -9.21 -15.84
N ILE A 231 -6.39 -10.17 -15.40
CA ILE A 231 -6.36 -11.57 -15.83
C ILE A 231 -7.48 -11.95 -16.80
N GLY A 232 -8.29 -10.97 -17.20
CA GLY A 232 -9.39 -11.15 -18.14
C GLY A 232 -10.48 -12.09 -17.60
N TRP A 233 -10.91 -13.05 -18.40
CA TRP A 233 -12.06 -13.93 -18.08
C TRP A 233 -11.72 -15.09 -17.14
N ARG A 234 -10.48 -15.17 -16.65
CA ARG A 234 -9.97 -16.33 -15.89
C ARG A 234 -10.82 -16.65 -14.66
N ASN A 235 -11.30 -15.62 -13.93
CA ASN A 235 -12.19 -15.80 -12.79
C ASN A 235 -13.52 -16.47 -13.18
N PHE A 236 -14.13 -16.01 -14.28
CA PHE A 236 -15.40 -16.55 -14.78
C PHE A 236 -15.23 -17.99 -15.27
N VAL A 237 -14.16 -18.28 -16.02
CA VAL A 237 -13.86 -19.63 -16.50
C VAL A 237 -13.60 -20.58 -15.33
N ARG A 238 -12.83 -20.15 -14.32
CA ARG A 238 -12.58 -20.94 -13.10
C ARG A 238 -13.87 -21.20 -12.32
N PHE A 239 -14.70 -20.18 -12.12
CA PHE A 239 -15.96 -20.29 -11.42
C PHE A 239 -16.94 -21.20 -12.13
N LEU A 240 -17.17 -20.95 -13.43
CA LEU A 240 -18.07 -21.75 -14.25
C LEU A 240 -17.52 -23.15 -14.51
N GLY A 241 -16.20 -23.35 -14.51
CA GLY A 241 -15.53 -24.63 -14.76
C GLY A 241 -15.56 -25.60 -13.57
N ASN A 242 -15.76 -25.10 -12.35
CA ASN A 242 -15.58 -25.89 -11.13
C ASN A 242 -16.82 -26.75 -10.80
N GLU A 243 -16.68 -28.07 -10.90
CA GLU A 243 -17.74 -29.05 -10.63
C GLU A 243 -18.27 -28.98 -9.19
N ALA A 244 -17.40 -28.71 -8.22
CA ALA A 244 -17.79 -28.58 -6.81
C ALA A 244 -18.73 -27.39 -6.55
N LEU A 245 -18.65 -26.34 -7.38
CA LEU A 245 -19.49 -25.14 -7.27
C LEU A 245 -20.81 -25.28 -8.04
N ARG A 246 -20.82 -26.01 -9.17
CA ARG A 246 -22.00 -26.13 -10.03
C ARG A 246 -23.20 -26.82 -9.37
N GLY A 247 -22.94 -27.86 -8.57
CA GLY A 247 -24.00 -28.65 -7.94
C GLY A 247 -24.96 -27.82 -7.07
N PRO A 248 -24.45 -27.07 -6.07
CA PRO A 248 -25.28 -26.23 -5.21
C PRO A 248 -25.86 -24.98 -5.90
N MET A 249 -25.17 -24.46 -6.93
CA MET A 249 -25.50 -23.18 -7.58
C MET A 249 -26.92 -23.12 -8.15
N ALA A 250 -27.33 -24.13 -8.92
CA ALA A 250 -28.65 -24.11 -9.55
C ALA A 250 -29.78 -24.16 -8.50
N GLY A 251 -29.60 -24.93 -7.43
CA GLY A 251 -30.56 -25.02 -6.33
C GLY A 251 -30.69 -23.70 -5.57
N VAL A 252 -29.57 -23.08 -5.21
CA VAL A 252 -29.56 -21.78 -4.53
C VAL A 252 -30.15 -20.69 -5.43
N LEU A 253 -29.81 -20.67 -6.72
CA LEU A 253 -30.35 -19.70 -7.67
C LEU A 253 -31.87 -19.83 -7.80
N LEU A 254 -32.38 -21.04 -8.01
CA LEU A 254 -33.82 -21.29 -8.11
C LEU A 254 -34.53 -20.89 -6.82
N TRP A 255 -33.99 -21.28 -5.67
CA TRP A 255 -34.54 -20.90 -4.37
C TRP A 255 -34.61 -19.39 -4.20
N ASN A 256 -33.56 -18.65 -4.56
CA ASN A 256 -33.54 -17.19 -4.46
C ASN A 256 -34.65 -16.54 -5.32
N PHE A 257 -34.88 -17.04 -6.55
CA PHE A 257 -35.97 -16.54 -7.39
C PHE A 257 -37.35 -16.88 -6.82
N VAL A 258 -37.57 -18.12 -6.39
CA VAL A 258 -38.84 -18.57 -5.81
C VAL A 258 -39.14 -17.79 -4.54
N PHE A 259 -38.15 -17.65 -3.66
CA PHE A 259 -38.27 -16.90 -2.41
C PHE A 259 -38.59 -15.43 -2.67
N ALA A 260 -37.82 -14.74 -3.51
CA ALA A 260 -38.06 -13.33 -3.83
C ALA A 260 -39.45 -13.12 -4.46
N PHE A 261 -39.85 -13.98 -5.39
CA PHE A 261 -41.17 -13.95 -5.99
C PHE A 261 -42.28 -14.13 -4.95
N LEU A 262 -42.19 -15.17 -4.12
CA LEU A 262 -43.18 -15.45 -3.08
C LEU A 262 -43.25 -14.32 -2.04
N SER A 263 -42.11 -13.74 -1.64
CA SER A 263 -42.08 -12.61 -0.71
C SER A 263 -42.81 -11.38 -1.27
N VAL A 264 -42.54 -11.01 -2.52
CA VAL A 264 -43.22 -9.88 -3.17
C VAL A 264 -44.70 -10.18 -3.40
N PHE A 265 -45.01 -11.38 -3.90
CA PHE A 265 -46.38 -11.78 -4.18
C PHE A 265 -47.24 -11.79 -2.90
N LEU A 266 -46.75 -12.41 -1.82
CA LEU A 266 -47.50 -12.53 -0.58
C LEU A 266 -47.65 -11.18 0.12
N SER A 267 -46.60 -10.35 0.14
CA SER A 267 -46.67 -8.99 0.70
C SER A 267 -47.63 -8.10 -0.10
N PHE A 268 -47.63 -8.23 -1.43
CA PHE A 268 -48.59 -7.54 -2.29
C PHE A 268 -50.03 -7.98 -2.00
N VAL A 269 -50.31 -9.29 -1.92
CA VAL A 269 -51.66 -9.82 -1.63
C VAL A 269 -52.14 -9.34 -0.26
N VAL A 270 -51.31 -9.46 0.77
CA VAL A 270 -51.65 -9.00 2.12
C VAL A 270 -51.88 -7.49 2.14
N GLY A 271 -50.99 -6.71 1.52
CA GLY A 271 -51.13 -5.25 1.42
C GLY A 271 -52.40 -4.84 0.69
N LEU A 272 -52.75 -5.52 -0.40
CA LEU A 272 -53.98 -5.29 -1.17
C LEU A 272 -55.22 -5.62 -0.33
N VAL A 273 -55.23 -6.77 0.35
CA VAL A 273 -56.36 -7.16 1.22
C VAL A 273 -56.55 -6.15 2.35
N ILE A 274 -55.47 -5.72 3.02
CA ILE A 274 -55.54 -4.70 4.07
C ILE A 274 -56.08 -3.39 3.51
N ALA A 275 -55.56 -2.94 2.37
CA ALA A 275 -56.00 -1.70 1.73
C ALA A 275 -57.50 -1.71 1.42
N LEU A 276 -58.01 -2.82 0.85
CA LEU A 276 -59.44 -2.99 0.53
C LEU A 276 -60.31 -3.07 1.80
N LEU A 277 -59.87 -3.80 2.83
CA LEU A 277 -60.62 -3.89 4.09
C LEU A 277 -60.73 -2.53 4.81
N PHE A 278 -59.70 -1.70 4.73
CA PHE A 278 -59.68 -0.37 5.32
C PHE A 278 -60.42 0.68 4.47
N GLU A 279 -60.81 0.36 3.23
CA GLU A 279 -61.54 1.25 2.33
C GLU A 279 -62.99 1.51 2.77
N ASP A 280 -63.57 0.73 3.69
CA ASP A 280 -64.96 0.93 4.15
C ASP A 280 -65.15 1.14 5.67
N LEU A 281 -64.06 1.22 6.45
CA LEU A 281 -64.16 1.40 7.90
C LEU A 281 -64.44 2.85 8.33
N ARG A 282 -65.39 3.06 9.25
CA ARG A 282 -65.60 4.36 9.93
C ARG A 282 -64.54 4.53 11.03
N GLY A 283 -63.54 5.39 10.80
CA GLY A 283 -62.45 5.67 11.76
C GLY A 283 -61.06 5.88 11.18
N LYS A 284 -60.89 5.83 9.86
CA LYS A 284 -59.60 5.81 9.11
C LYS A 284 -58.61 6.97 9.35
N ARG A 285 -58.95 7.96 10.16
CA ARG A 285 -58.07 9.11 10.48
C ARG A 285 -57.36 8.99 11.83
N VAL A 286 -57.73 8.01 12.65
CA VAL A 286 -57.18 7.80 14.01
C VAL A 286 -56.17 6.64 14.05
N ILE A 287 -56.05 5.88 12.95
CA ILE A 287 -55.07 4.80 12.73
C ILE A 287 -54.17 5.21 11.58
#